data_AF-A0A660VD78-F1
#
_entry.id   AF-A0A660VD78-F1
#
_cell.length_a   1.000
_cell.length_b   1.000
_cell.length_c   1.000
_cell.angle_alpha   90.00
_cell.angle_beta   90.00
_cell.angle_gamma   90.00
#
_symmetry.space_group_name_H-M   'P 1'
#
loop_
_entity.id
_entity.type
_entity.pdbx_description
1 polymer ?
#
loop_
_entity_poly.entity_id
_entity_poly.type
_entity_poly.pdbx_seq_one_letter_code
_entity_poly.pdbx_strand_id
1 'polypeptide(L)'
;MRVALSVVALVVAVFALGMAFLSGGGEQQNQGSDEVARLKAGVSALERRMADLRSGLDEVLAELADMRAAATAAHPQQPSQKPETSPPKPSTTSSPSAAQPPLSNESLRKMVREEIQRYQEERRKQYAPEKWENKEFGSFAWMIHHIGEKLGLSREQKRAYFQVIKRFYKGLGEVWKRIRSEMRGASYSEIRKAVRERQKEVLEQARREVESLLTPQQRAKYRELIEKDPYLRNHP
;
A
#
# COMPACT_ATOMS: atom_id res chain seq x y z
N MET A 1 6.46 14.77 2.68
CA MET A 1 6.34 14.15 4.02
C MET A 1 4.90 13.90 4.50
N ARG A 2 3.91 14.77 4.22
CA ARG A 2 2.51 14.59 4.68
C ARG A 2 1.78 13.38 4.07
N VAL A 3 2.08 13.03 2.82
CA VAL A 3 1.44 11.89 2.11
C VAL A 3 1.89 10.52 2.66
N ALA A 4 3.16 10.37 3.02
CA ALA A 4 3.71 9.13 3.58
C ALA A 4 3.09 8.80 4.96
N LEU A 5 2.82 9.82 5.77
CA LEU A 5 2.15 9.67 7.06
C LEU A 5 0.68 9.22 6.90
N SER A 6 -0.01 9.70 5.85
CA SER A 6 -1.39 9.30 5.56
C SER A 6 -1.51 7.85 5.11
N VAL A 7 -0.55 7.32 4.34
CA VAL A 7 -0.55 5.91 3.92
C VAL A 7 -0.29 4.97 5.10
N VAL A 8 0.63 5.34 5.99
CA VAL A 8 0.90 4.56 7.22
C VAL A 8 -0.32 4.57 8.14
N ALA A 9 -1.00 5.71 8.29
CA ALA A 9 -2.23 5.79 9.07
C ALA A 9 -3.37 4.94 8.49
N LEU A 10 -3.48 4.87 7.15
CA LEU A 10 -4.46 4.04 6.45
C LEU A 10 -4.22 2.54 6.69
N VAL A 11 -2.96 2.09 6.59
CA VAL A 11 -2.59 0.69 6.84
C VAL A 11 -2.87 0.29 8.29
N VAL A 12 -2.58 1.19 9.24
CA VAL A 12 -2.87 0.97 10.67
C VAL A 12 -4.38 0.91 10.95
N ALA A 13 -5.18 1.75 10.28
CA ALA A 13 -6.63 1.76 10.42
C ALA A 13 -7.28 0.47 9.86
N VAL A 14 -6.82 0.00 8.70
CA VAL A 14 -7.31 -1.26 8.11
C VAL A 14 -6.95 -2.47 8.99
N PHE A 15 -5.74 -2.48 9.57
CA PHE A 15 -5.34 -3.52 10.52
C PHE A 15 -6.17 -3.51 11.80
N ALA A 16 -6.48 -2.33 12.34
CA ALA A 16 -7.33 -2.20 13.53
C ALA A 16 -8.78 -2.66 13.25
N LEU A 17 -9.30 -2.36 12.05
CA LEU A 17 -10.62 -2.80 11.62
C LEU A 17 -10.69 -4.33 11.46
N GLY A 18 -9.68 -4.94 10.84
CA GLY A 18 -9.58 -6.40 10.70
C GLY A 18 -9.55 -7.14 12.04
N MET A 19 -8.88 -6.56 13.05
CA MET A 19 -8.84 -7.14 14.40
C MET A 19 -10.17 -6.98 15.16
N ALA A 20 -10.95 -5.93 14.88
CA ALA A 20 -12.28 -5.75 15.46
C ALA A 20 -13.29 -6.78 14.92
N PHE A 21 -13.23 -7.08 13.62
CA PHE A 21 -14.11 -8.09 13.00
C PHE A 21 -13.79 -9.52 13.44
N LEU A 22 -12.53 -9.83 13.78
CA LEU A 22 -12.14 -11.17 14.26
C LEU A 22 -12.48 -11.41 15.74
N SER A 23 -12.95 -10.40 16.47
CA SER A 23 -13.29 -10.49 17.91
C SER A 23 -14.80 -10.42 18.20
N GLY A 24 -15.65 -10.36 17.18
CA GLY A 24 -17.10 -10.19 17.34
C GLY A 24 -17.88 -11.49 17.47
N GLY A 25 -17.86 -12.10 18.66
CA GLY A 25 -18.77 -13.18 19.03
C GLY A 25 -19.06 -13.15 20.53
N GLY A 26 -20.20 -12.57 20.93
CA GLY A 26 -20.71 -12.62 22.31
C GLY A 26 -21.30 -11.30 22.82
N GLU A 27 -22.59 -11.11 22.57
CA GLU A 27 -23.62 -10.32 23.27
C GLU A 27 -23.24 -9.12 24.17
N GLN A 28 -23.68 -7.92 23.75
CA GLN A 28 -24.39 -6.97 24.63
C GLN A 28 -25.33 -6.09 23.80
N GLN A 29 -26.59 -6.53 23.65
CA GLN A 29 -27.70 -5.79 23.03
C GLN A 29 -28.08 -4.57 23.89
N ASN A 30 -27.34 -3.49 23.75
CA ASN A 30 -27.77 -2.08 23.95
C ASN A 30 -26.62 -1.09 23.74
N GLN A 31 -25.37 -1.56 23.57
CA GLN A 31 -24.20 -0.73 23.20
C GLN A 31 -23.91 -0.73 21.69
N GLY A 32 -24.52 -1.63 20.91
CA GLY A 32 -24.27 -1.76 19.47
C GLY A 32 -24.74 -0.57 18.63
N SER A 33 -25.76 0.18 19.05
CA SER A 33 -26.26 1.34 18.29
C SER A 33 -25.26 2.50 18.30
N ASP A 34 -24.64 2.78 19.44
CA ASP A 34 -23.66 3.86 19.59
C ASP A 34 -22.33 3.51 18.89
N GLU A 35 -21.91 2.24 18.93
CA GLU A 35 -20.73 1.80 18.21
C GLU A 35 -20.94 1.83 16.70
N VAL A 36 -22.11 1.41 16.21
CA VAL A 36 -22.46 1.52 14.78
C VAL A 36 -22.58 2.98 14.36
N ALA A 37 -23.15 3.85 15.19
CA ALA A 37 -23.23 5.29 14.91
C ALA A 37 -21.83 5.94 14.86
N ARG A 38 -20.93 5.57 15.78
CA ARG A 38 -19.53 6.02 15.78
C ARG A 38 -18.75 5.46 14.58
N LEU A 39 -19.00 4.21 14.21
CA LEU A 39 -18.38 3.60 13.02
C LEU A 39 -18.85 4.31 11.76
N LYS A 40 -20.16 4.56 11.64
CA LYS A 40 -20.76 5.27 10.51
C LYS A 40 -20.24 6.71 10.43
N ALA A 41 -20.13 7.40 11.56
CA ALA A 41 -19.51 8.73 11.61
C ALA A 41 -18.03 8.70 11.20
N GLY A 42 -17.29 7.68 11.61
CA GLY A 42 -15.89 7.46 11.21
C GLY A 42 -15.73 7.20 9.71
N VAL A 43 -16.61 6.37 9.14
CA VAL A 43 -16.67 6.09 7.70
C VAL A 43 -17.03 7.36 6.92
N SER A 44 -18.06 8.11 7.35
CA SER A 44 -18.43 9.37 6.68
C SER A 44 -17.36 10.46 6.82
N ALA A 45 -16.60 10.48 7.92
CA ALA A 45 -15.45 11.37 8.06
C ALA A 45 -14.29 10.96 7.13
N LEU A 46 -14.08 9.67 6.94
CA LEU A 46 -13.08 9.14 6.02
C LEU A 46 -13.46 9.39 4.56
N GLU A 47 -14.73 9.23 4.20
CA GLU A 47 -15.27 9.55 2.88
C GLU A 47 -15.09 11.03 2.54
N ARG A 48 -15.39 11.94 3.48
CA ARG A 48 -15.13 13.37 3.30
C ARG A 48 -13.65 13.64 3.10
N ARG A 49 -12.78 13.06 3.93
CA ARG A 49 -11.32 13.22 3.77
C ARG A 49 -10.80 12.67 2.45
N MET A 50 -11.38 11.60 1.92
CA MET A 50 -11.05 11.08 0.59
C MET A 50 -11.54 12.01 -0.53
N ALA A 51 -12.73 12.61 -0.37
CA ALA A 51 -13.23 13.61 -1.30
C ALA A 51 -12.35 14.87 -1.31
N ASP A 52 -11.93 15.36 -0.14
CA ASP A 52 -11.02 16.50 -0.01
C ASP A 52 -9.66 16.21 -0.63
N LEU A 53 -9.12 15.00 -0.43
CA LEU A 53 -7.85 14.59 -1.04
C LEU A 53 -7.94 14.54 -2.57
N ARG A 54 -9.09 14.08 -3.08
CA ARG A 54 -9.37 14.03 -4.51
C ARG A 54 -9.49 15.44 -5.08
N SER A 55 -10.16 16.35 -4.37
CA SER A 55 -10.25 17.77 -4.74
C SER A 55 -8.87 18.44 -4.76
N GLY A 56 -8.03 18.20 -3.75
CA GLY A 56 -6.67 18.74 -3.72
C GLY A 56 -5.77 18.18 -4.82
N LEU A 57 -5.98 16.93 -5.24
CA LEU A 57 -5.30 16.35 -6.40
C LEU A 57 -5.77 16.99 -7.71
N ASP A 58 -7.07 17.27 -7.85
CA ASP A 58 -7.63 17.96 -9.02
C ASP A 58 -7.10 19.41 -9.11
N GLU A 59 -6.93 20.10 -7.98
CA GLU A 59 -6.37 21.46 -7.92
C GLU A 59 -4.89 21.50 -8.30
N VAL A 60 -4.07 20.56 -7.79
CA VAL A 60 -2.65 20.44 -8.18
C VAL A 60 -2.51 20.08 -9.67
N LEU A 61 -3.42 19.27 -10.21
CA LEU A 61 -3.45 18.97 -11.65
C LEU A 61 -3.84 20.20 -12.49
N ALA A 62 -4.72 21.06 -11.98
CA ALA A 62 -5.06 22.31 -12.64
C ALA A 62 -3.89 23.31 -12.63
N GLU A 63 -3.21 23.45 -11.49
CA GLU A 63 -2.03 24.31 -11.36
C GLU A 63 -0.87 23.85 -12.28
N LEU A 64 -0.68 22.54 -12.42
CA LEU A 64 0.29 21.96 -13.36
C LEU A 64 -0.09 22.25 -14.83
N ALA A 65 -1.39 22.24 -15.15
CA ALA A 65 -1.89 22.57 -16.49
C ALA A 65 -1.68 24.05 -16.82
N ASP A 66 -1.93 24.94 -15.86
CA ASP A 66 -1.71 26.38 -16.00
C ASP A 66 -0.22 26.72 -16.14
N MET A 67 0.66 26.08 -15.36
CA MET A 67 2.11 26.22 -15.52
C MET A 67 2.58 25.77 -16.90
N ARG A 68 2.01 24.68 -17.43
CA ARG A 68 2.33 24.17 -18.77
C ARG A 68 1.83 25.12 -19.86
N ALA A 69 0.63 25.69 -19.69
CA ALA A 69 0.07 26.68 -20.59
C ALA A 69 0.90 27.97 -20.61
N ALA A 70 1.35 28.45 -19.44
CA ALA A 70 2.23 29.60 -19.31
C ALA A 70 3.62 29.36 -19.96
N ALA A 71 4.18 28.15 -19.81
CA ALA A 71 5.43 27.77 -20.48
C ALA A 71 5.32 27.75 -22.01
N THR A 72 4.17 27.35 -22.56
CA THR A 72 3.90 27.43 -24.01
C THR A 72 3.61 28.84 -24.51
N ALA A 73 3.06 29.72 -23.68
CA ALA A 73 2.82 31.12 -24.03
C ALA A 73 4.10 31.97 -24.05
N ALA A 74 5.16 31.54 -23.35
CA ALA A 74 6.44 32.24 -23.24
C ALA A 74 7.44 31.98 -24.38
N HIS A 75 7.02 31.43 -25.52
CA HIS A 75 7.88 31.17 -26.68
C HIS A 75 7.51 32.07 -27.89
N PRO A 76 8.04 33.30 -28.01
CA PRO A 76 7.86 34.11 -29.21
C PRO A 76 8.73 33.54 -30.35
N GLN A 77 8.10 33.30 -31.51
CA GLN A 77 8.75 32.86 -32.74
C GLN A 77 9.83 33.85 -33.22
N GLN A 78 11.02 33.33 -33.51
CA GLN A 78 12.07 34.03 -34.26
C GLN A 78 11.99 33.60 -35.74
N PRO A 79 12.00 34.52 -36.73
CA PRO A 79 11.80 34.18 -38.14
C PRO A 79 13.12 33.84 -38.84
N SER A 80 13.16 32.73 -39.61
CA SER A 80 14.29 32.40 -40.49
C SER A 80 13.97 32.78 -41.94
N GLN A 81 14.83 33.64 -42.49
CA GLN A 81 14.88 34.05 -43.89
C GLN A 81 15.29 32.88 -44.81
N LYS A 82 14.72 32.87 -46.02
CA LYS A 82 15.05 32.03 -47.19
C LYS A 82 16.36 32.46 -47.88
N PRO A 83 16.86 31.65 -48.82
CA PRO A 83 16.99 32.15 -50.20
C PRO A 83 16.21 31.35 -51.26
N GLU A 84 15.89 32.06 -52.35
CA GLU A 84 15.21 31.73 -53.63
C GLU A 84 15.86 30.54 -54.39
N THR A 85 15.26 29.87 -55.41
CA THR A 85 14.72 30.41 -56.68
C THR A 85 13.83 29.40 -57.46
N SER A 86 12.60 29.84 -57.82
CA SER A 86 11.74 29.63 -59.04
C SER A 86 11.33 28.26 -59.69
N PRO A 87 10.16 28.22 -60.43
CA PRO A 87 9.19 27.09 -60.64
C PRO A 87 8.99 26.71 -62.17
N PRO A 88 7.94 26.01 -62.72
CA PRO A 88 6.57 25.68 -62.22
C PRO A 88 5.79 24.37 -62.64
N LYS A 89 4.67 24.15 -61.91
CA LYS A 89 3.32 23.63 -62.31
C LYS A 89 3.04 22.11 -62.54
N PRO A 90 1.77 21.63 -62.45
CA PRO A 90 0.87 21.59 -61.28
C PRO A 90 0.25 20.18 -61.08
N SER A 91 -0.18 19.82 -59.87
CA SER A 91 -1.29 18.86 -59.71
C SER A 91 -1.95 19.01 -58.34
N THR A 92 -3.22 19.38 -58.43
CA THR A 92 -4.26 19.38 -57.42
C THR A 92 -4.41 17.97 -56.86
N THR A 93 -4.32 17.80 -55.54
CA THR A 93 -5.18 16.88 -54.76
C THR A 93 -5.01 17.26 -53.29
N SER A 94 -5.97 18.03 -52.82
CA SER A 94 -6.20 18.30 -51.41
C SER A 94 -6.44 16.98 -50.67
N SER A 95 -5.59 16.68 -49.69
CA SER A 95 -5.89 15.76 -48.60
C SER A 95 -5.54 16.47 -47.30
N PRO A 96 -6.52 16.81 -46.45
CA PRO A 96 -6.21 17.30 -45.12
C PRO A 96 -5.62 16.13 -44.34
N SER A 97 -4.33 16.26 -44.00
CA SER A 97 -3.67 15.41 -43.02
C SER A 97 -4.57 15.35 -41.78
N ALA A 98 -5.04 14.14 -41.46
CA ALA A 98 -5.93 13.89 -40.35
C ALA A 98 -5.32 14.46 -39.07
N ALA A 99 -5.80 15.64 -38.67
CA ALA A 99 -5.53 16.19 -37.37
C ALA A 99 -6.04 15.17 -36.36
N GLN A 100 -5.11 14.57 -35.61
CA GLN A 100 -5.50 13.77 -34.46
C GLN A 100 -6.37 14.67 -33.58
N PRO A 101 -7.60 14.24 -33.23
CA PRO A 101 -8.45 15.05 -32.37
C PRO A 101 -7.68 15.35 -31.08
N PRO A 102 -7.72 16.58 -30.56
CA PRO A 102 -7.11 16.89 -29.28
C PRO A 102 -7.70 15.91 -28.27
N LEU A 103 -6.83 15.07 -27.68
CA LEU A 103 -7.24 14.13 -26.64
C LEU A 103 -7.97 14.93 -25.58
N SER A 104 -9.29 14.75 -25.49
CA SER A 104 -10.09 15.44 -24.49
C SER A 104 -9.51 15.12 -23.12
N ASN A 105 -9.61 16.06 -22.17
CA ASN A 105 -9.17 15.83 -20.80
C ASN A 105 -9.79 14.56 -20.20
N GLU A 106 -10.99 14.18 -20.63
CA GLU A 106 -11.67 12.91 -20.30
C GLU A 106 -10.89 11.68 -20.81
N SER A 107 -10.38 11.73 -22.04
CA SER A 107 -9.57 10.66 -22.67
C SER A 107 -8.23 10.48 -21.96
N LEU A 108 -7.55 11.58 -21.61
CA LEU A 108 -6.32 11.55 -20.82
C LEU A 108 -6.58 10.99 -19.40
N ARG A 109 -7.64 11.42 -18.72
CA ARG A 109 -8.03 10.89 -17.41
C ARG A 109 -8.37 9.40 -17.45
N LYS A 110 -8.97 8.92 -18.55
CA LYS A 110 -9.25 7.50 -18.76
C LYS A 110 -7.96 6.71 -18.98
N MET A 111 -7.09 7.20 -19.85
CA MET A 111 -5.79 6.57 -20.14
C MET A 111 -4.90 6.47 -18.89
N VAL A 112 -4.81 7.54 -18.10
CA VAL A 112 -4.04 7.53 -16.83
C VAL A 112 -4.65 6.54 -15.83
N ARG A 113 -5.98 6.45 -15.73
CA ARG A 113 -6.64 5.44 -14.87
C ARG A 113 -6.33 4.02 -15.31
N GLU A 114 -6.42 3.74 -16.61
CA GLU A 114 -6.10 2.44 -17.17
C GLU A 114 -4.62 2.08 -17.01
N GLU A 115 -3.71 3.04 -17.13
CA GLU A 115 -2.27 2.84 -16.93
C GLU A 115 -1.94 2.59 -15.45
N ILE A 116 -2.53 3.37 -14.53
CA ILE A 116 -2.41 3.12 -13.09
C ILE A 116 -2.95 1.72 -12.75
N GLN A 117 -4.08 1.33 -13.34
CA GLN A 117 -4.67 0.02 -13.13
C GLN A 117 -3.77 -1.09 -13.69
N ARG A 118 -3.26 -0.95 -14.91
CA ARG A 118 -2.32 -1.90 -15.52
C ARG A 118 -1.06 -2.06 -14.68
N TYR A 119 -0.46 -0.95 -14.27
CA TYR A 119 0.70 -0.95 -13.40
C TYR A 119 0.43 -1.67 -12.08
N GLN A 120 -0.74 -1.42 -11.46
CA GLN A 120 -1.12 -2.12 -10.24
C GLN A 120 -1.41 -3.61 -10.44
N GLU A 121 -2.04 -4.00 -11.54
CA GLU A 121 -2.31 -5.40 -11.88
C GLU A 121 -1.03 -6.16 -12.20
N GLU A 122 -0.11 -5.56 -12.93
CA GLU A 122 1.19 -6.13 -13.26
C GLU A 122 2.06 -6.28 -12.01
N ARG A 123 2.04 -5.26 -11.14
CA ARG A 123 2.58 -5.38 -9.79
C ARG A 123 1.90 -6.47 -8.97
N ARG A 124 0.58 -6.63 -9.02
CA ARG A 124 -0.09 -7.73 -8.29
C ARG A 124 0.34 -9.10 -8.79
N LYS A 125 0.53 -9.25 -10.10
CA LYS A 125 0.98 -10.52 -10.72
C LYS A 125 2.42 -10.88 -10.33
N GLN A 126 3.31 -9.88 -10.25
CA GLN A 126 4.72 -10.11 -9.88
C GLN A 126 4.94 -10.61 -8.45
N TYR A 127 4.04 -10.28 -7.52
CA TYR A 127 4.16 -10.65 -6.10
C TYR A 127 3.00 -11.55 -5.65
N ALA A 128 2.36 -12.25 -6.60
CA ALA A 128 1.27 -13.16 -6.31
C ALA A 128 1.82 -14.47 -5.74
N PRO A 129 1.32 -14.93 -4.58
CA PRO A 129 1.72 -16.23 -4.04
C PRO A 129 1.40 -17.35 -5.01
N GLU A 130 2.25 -18.36 -5.02
CA GLU A 130 2.03 -19.54 -5.82
C GLU A 130 0.76 -20.28 -5.37
N LYS A 131 0.17 -21.08 -6.27
CA LYS A 131 -1.05 -21.84 -5.95
C LYS A 131 -0.86 -22.75 -4.73
N TRP A 132 0.32 -23.34 -4.56
CA TRP A 132 0.61 -24.20 -3.41
C TRP A 132 0.78 -23.39 -2.12
N GLU A 133 1.35 -22.19 -2.18
CA GLU A 133 1.48 -21.30 -1.02
C GLU A 133 0.11 -20.84 -0.52
N ASN A 134 -0.79 -20.49 -1.44
CA ASN A 134 -2.18 -20.16 -1.09
C ASN A 134 -2.90 -21.34 -0.41
N LYS A 135 -2.68 -22.56 -0.90
CA LYS A 135 -3.27 -23.78 -0.34
C LYS A 135 -2.69 -24.12 1.04
N GLU A 136 -1.38 -23.99 1.23
CA GLU A 136 -0.72 -24.40 2.47
C GLU A 136 -0.78 -23.32 3.57
N PHE A 137 -0.65 -22.04 3.20
CA PHE A 137 -0.48 -20.94 4.16
C PHE A 137 -1.74 -20.08 4.34
N GLY A 138 -2.75 -20.24 3.47
CA GLY A 138 -4.01 -19.51 3.55
C GLY A 138 -3.81 -18.00 3.60
N SER A 139 -4.32 -17.35 4.65
CA SER A 139 -4.21 -15.89 4.83
C SER A 139 -2.77 -15.38 4.95
N PHE A 140 -1.81 -16.25 5.26
CA PHE A 140 -0.40 -15.87 5.38
C PHE A 140 0.38 -16.02 4.06
N ALA A 141 -0.21 -16.59 3.00
CA ALA A 141 0.48 -16.90 1.76
C ALA A 141 1.21 -15.69 1.16
N TRP A 142 0.56 -14.52 1.16
CA TRP A 142 1.16 -13.28 0.65
C TRP A 142 2.44 -12.89 1.38
N MET A 143 2.42 -12.91 2.71
CA MET A 143 3.57 -12.54 3.53
C MET A 143 4.68 -13.59 3.42
N ILE A 144 4.35 -14.89 3.47
CA ILE A 144 5.35 -15.96 3.34
C ILE A 144 6.00 -15.92 1.95
N HIS A 145 5.22 -15.70 0.89
CA HIS A 145 5.74 -15.51 -0.45
C HIS A 145 6.69 -14.32 -0.51
N HIS A 146 6.23 -13.13 -0.08
CA HIS A 146 6.99 -11.89 -0.21
C HIS A 146 8.30 -11.91 0.59
N ILE A 147 8.27 -12.37 1.83
CA ILE A 147 9.49 -12.52 2.65
C ILE A 147 10.35 -13.67 2.11
N GLY A 148 9.72 -14.75 1.65
CA GLY A 148 10.36 -15.88 1.02
C GLY A 148 11.20 -15.48 -0.20
N GLU A 149 10.64 -14.72 -1.12
CA GLU A 149 11.35 -14.20 -2.31
C GLU A 149 12.46 -13.22 -1.91
N LYS A 150 12.19 -12.32 -0.96
CA LYS A 150 13.20 -11.38 -0.46
C LYS A 150 14.40 -12.09 0.14
N LEU A 151 14.19 -13.17 0.89
CA LEU A 151 15.29 -13.92 1.53
C LEU A 151 15.83 -15.05 0.65
N GLY A 152 15.17 -15.37 -0.47
CA GLY A 152 15.51 -16.54 -1.28
C GLY A 152 15.32 -17.84 -0.49
N LEU A 153 14.19 -17.98 0.20
CA LEU A 153 13.87 -19.17 1.00
C LEU A 153 13.48 -20.35 0.09
N SER A 154 14.00 -21.53 0.41
CA SER A 154 13.50 -22.77 -0.18
C SER A 154 12.05 -23.04 0.24
N ARG A 155 11.39 -23.98 -0.45
CA ARG A 155 10.03 -24.41 -0.11
C ARG A 155 9.91 -24.90 1.34
N GLU A 156 10.87 -25.69 1.80
CA GLU A 156 10.94 -26.21 3.16
C GLU A 156 11.19 -25.09 4.17
N GLN A 157 12.06 -24.13 3.85
CA GLN A 157 12.29 -22.96 4.68
C GLN A 157 11.03 -22.08 4.77
N LYS A 158 10.29 -21.88 3.67
CA LYS A 158 9.00 -21.15 3.67
C LYS A 158 7.99 -21.82 4.61
N ARG A 159 7.91 -23.16 4.62
CA ARG A 159 7.06 -23.92 5.57
C ARG A 159 7.51 -23.77 7.01
N ALA A 160 8.80 -23.86 7.28
CA ALA A 160 9.34 -23.69 8.64
C ALA A 160 9.14 -22.26 9.16
N TYR A 161 9.39 -21.26 8.30
CA TYR A 161 9.13 -19.85 8.57
C TYR A 161 7.65 -19.62 8.89
N PHE A 162 6.74 -20.19 8.10
CA PHE A 162 5.30 -20.15 8.40
C PHE A 162 4.94 -20.67 9.80
N GLN A 163 5.59 -21.73 10.29
CA GLN A 163 5.36 -22.21 11.65
C GLN A 163 5.83 -21.22 12.71
N VAL A 164 6.96 -20.55 12.49
CA VAL A 164 7.43 -19.46 13.38
C VAL A 164 6.41 -18.33 13.40
N ILE A 165 5.91 -17.91 12.24
CA ILE A 165 4.90 -16.86 12.15
C ILE A 165 3.60 -17.25 12.87
N LYS A 166 3.12 -18.48 12.70
CA LYS A 166 1.94 -18.97 13.43
C LYS A 166 2.13 -18.90 14.94
N ARG A 167 3.29 -19.32 15.45
CA ARG A 167 3.61 -19.24 16.88
C ARG A 167 3.69 -17.80 17.36
N PHE A 168 4.31 -16.91 16.57
CA PHE A 168 4.39 -15.49 16.87
C PHE A 168 3.00 -14.87 17.07
N TYR A 169 2.09 -15.01 16.09
CA TYR A 169 0.74 -14.44 16.20
C TYR A 169 -0.08 -15.07 17.32
N LYS A 170 0.09 -16.38 17.58
CA LYS A 170 -0.53 -17.03 18.74
C LYS A 170 -0.02 -16.41 20.05
N GLY A 171 1.30 -16.25 20.18
CA GLY A 171 1.94 -15.63 21.34
C GLY A 171 1.47 -14.18 21.55
N LEU A 172 1.32 -13.39 20.48
CA LEU A 172 0.74 -12.04 20.57
C LEU A 172 -0.70 -12.07 21.12
N GLY A 173 -1.52 -13.01 20.66
CA GLY A 173 -2.87 -13.20 21.17
C GLY A 173 -2.90 -13.57 22.65
N GLU A 174 -1.97 -14.41 23.11
CA GLU A 174 -1.84 -14.79 24.52
C GLU A 174 -1.37 -13.63 25.40
N VAL A 175 -0.38 -12.85 24.93
CA VAL A 175 0.09 -11.62 25.60
C VAL A 175 -1.06 -10.62 25.75
N TRP A 176 -1.83 -10.40 24.68
CA TRP A 176 -2.99 -9.52 24.71
C TRP A 176 -4.02 -9.98 25.75
N LYS A 177 -4.41 -11.27 25.72
CA LYS A 177 -5.38 -11.85 26.65
C LYS A 177 -4.91 -11.70 28.10
N ARG A 178 -3.64 -12.03 28.37
CA ARG A 178 -3.04 -11.95 29.71
C ARG A 178 -3.05 -10.52 30.25
N ILE A 179 -2.52 -9.56 29.49
CA ILE A 179 -2.43 -8.16 29.93
C ILE A 179 -3.83 -7.58 30.13
N ARG A 180 -4.77 -7.90 29.23
CA ARG A 180 -6.17 -7.46 29.38
C ARG A 180 -6.82 -8.02 30.65
N SER A 181 -6.48 -9.24 31.06
CA SER A 181 -6.98 -9.84 32.31
C SER A 181 -6.29 -9.27 33.56
N GLU A 182 -4.98 -9.05 33.51
CA GLU A 182 -4.20 -8.51 34.64
C GLU A 182 -4.54 -7.05 34.92
N MET A 183 -4.75 -6.26 33.86
CA MET A 183 -5.05 -4.83 33.94
C MET A 183 -6.55 -4.55 33.85
N ARG A 184 -7.37 -5.35 34.52
CA ARG A 184 -8.83 -5.20 34.50
C ARG A 184 -9.22 -3.84 35.10
N GLY A 185 -9.76 -2.94 34.27
CA GLY A 185 -10.14 -1.58 34.67
C GLY A 185 -9.15 -0.48 34.25
N ALA A 186 -7.98 -0.85 33.71
CA ALA A 186 -7.08 0.11 33.09
C ALA A 186 -7.64 0.65 31.77
N SER A 187 -7.20 1.85 31.39
CA SER A 187 -7.56 2.41 30.10
C SER A 187 -6.96 1.58 28.95
N TYR A 188 -7.62 1.62 27.80
CA TYR A 188 -7.12 0.96 26.59
C TYR A 188 -5.68 1.41 26.21
N SER A 189 -5.34 2.68 26.46
CA SER A 189 -4.01 3.22 26.19
C SER A 189 -2.92 2.54 27.02
N GLU A 190 -3.19 2.31 28.31
CA GLU A 190 -2.28 1.64 29.24
C GLU A 190 -2.10 0.17 28.86
N ILE A 191 -3.20 -0.53 28.57
CA ILE A 191 -3.18 -1.92 28.07
C ILE A 191 -2.34 -2.00 26.79
N ARG A 192 -2.55 -1.09 25.84
CA ARG A 192 -1.79 -1.07 24.58
C ARG A 192 -0.30 -0.77 24.79
N LYS A 193 0.06 0.04 25.79
CA LYS A 193 1.47 0.30 26.14
C LYS A 193 2.12 -0.95 26.72
N ALA A 194 1.46 -1.62 27.66
CA ALA A 194 1.94 -2.86 28.25
C ALA A 194 2.11 -3.98 27.21
N VAL A 195 1.13 -4.13 26.31
CA VAL A 195 1.21 -5.11 25.22
C VAL A 195 2.39 -4.83 24.30
N ARG A 196 2.65 -3.57 23.95
CA ARG A 196 3.77 -3.21 23.08
C ARG A 196 5.13 -3.57 23.69
N GLU A 197 5.30 -3.41 24.99
CA GLU A 197 6.54 -3.80 25.65
C GLU A 197 6.71 -5.32 25.62
N ARG A 198 5.66 -6.07 25.98
CA ARG A 198 5.73 -7.54 25.99
C ARG A 198 5.79 -8.17 24.59
N GLN A 199 5.24 -7.48 23.59
CA GLN A 199 5.33 -7.86 22.18
C GLN A 199 6.79 -7.88 21.69
N LYS A 200 7.66 -7.00 22.19
CA LYS A 200 9.08 -6.99 21.79
C LYS A 200 9.76 -8.31 22.13
N GLU A 201 9.47 -8.89 23.29
CA GLU A 201 10.05 -10.16 23.71
C GLU A 201 9.60 -11.32 22.79
N VAL A 202 8.31 -11.36 22.46
CA VAL A 202 7.75 -12.38 21.54
C VAL A 202 8.34 -12.22 20.14
N LEU A 203 8.53 -10.97 19.69
CA LEU A 203 9.14 -10.65 18.41
C LEU A 203 10.61 -11.08 18.36
N GLU A 204 11.40 -10.75 19.38
CA GLU A 204 12.82 -11.13 19.45
C GLU A 204 13.00 -12.64 19.52
N GLN A 205 12.14 -13.34 20.27
CA GLN A 205 12.14 -14.80 20.28
C GLN A 205 11.84 -15.38 18.90
N ALA A 206 10.81 -14.86 18.22
CA ALA A 206 10.48 -15.30 16.88
C ALA A 206 11.61 -15.00 15.87
N ARG A 207 12.27 -13.84 15.96
CA ARG A 207 13.44 -13.50 15.13
C ARG A 207 14.58 -14.48 15.31
N ARG A 208 14.88 -14.89 16.55
CA ARG A 208 15.90 -15.92 16.82
C ARG A 208 15.53 -17.26 16.20
N GLU A 209 14.26 -17.63 16.26
CA GLU A 209 13.76 -18.83 15.57
C GLU A 209 13.92 -18.70 14.06
N VAL A 210 13.56 -17.56 13.45
CA VAL A 210 13.78 -17.32 12.02
C VAL A 210 15.25 -17.45 11.67
N GLU A 211 16.15 -16.76 12.39
CA GLU A 211 17.59 -16.83 12.14
C GLU A 211 18.13 -18.26 12.18
N SER A 212 17.60 -19.12 13.06
CA SER A 212 18.01 -20.53 13.15
C SER A 212 17.66 -21.37 11.90
N LEU A 213 16.67 -20.93 11.12
CA LEU A 213 16.24 -21.60 9.88
C LEU A 213 17.05 -21.15 8.65
N LEU A 214 17.82 -20.07 8.79
CA LEU A 214 18.46 -19.37 7.68
C LEU A 214 19.95 -19.73 7.54
N THR A 215 20.41 -19.82 6.29
CA THR A 215 21.84 -19.90 5.98
C THR A 215 22.56 -18.63 6.46
N PRO A 216 23.89 -18.64 6.65
CA PRO A 216 24.63 -17.44 7.05
C PRO A 216 24.39 -16.22 6.15
N GLN A 217 24.30 -16.44 4.83
CA GLN A 217 24.01 -15.37 3.85
C GLN A 217 22.58 -14.83 4.01
N GLN A 218 21.60 -15.72 4.16
CA GLN A 218 20.20 -15.34 4.40
C GLN A 218 20.03 -14.60 5.72
N ARG A 219 20.76 -14.99 6.78
CA ARG A 219 20.76 -14.30 8.08
C ARG A 219 21.27 -12.87 7.97
N ALA A 220 22.38 -12.64 7.25
CA ALA A 220 22.90 -11.29 7.03
C ALA A 220 21.85 -10.42 6.31
N LYS A 221 21.25 -10.96 5.24
CA LYS A 221 20.17 -10.29 4.50
C LYS A 221 18.94 -10.01 5.37
N TYR A 222 18.55 -10.96 6.22
CA TYR A 222 17.42 -10.82 7.13
C TYR A 222 17.63 -9.71 8.15
N ARG A 223 18.81 -9.62 8.76
CA ARG A 223 19.16 -8.52 9.69
C ARG A 223 19.11 -7.16 9.01
N GLU A 224 19.65 -7.06 7.79
CA GLU A 224 19.55 -5.84 6.99
C GLU A 224 18.09 -5.46 6.69
N LEU A 225 17.26 -6.46 6.36
CA LEU A 225 15.85 -6.24 6.10
C LEU A 225 15.06 -5.83 7.35
N ILE A 226 15.40 -6.29 8.55
CA ILE A 226 14.77 -5.84 9.80
C ILE A 226 14.93 -4.33 9.99
N GLU A 227 16.06 -3.76 9.56
CA GLU A 227 16.33 -2.32 9.68
C GLU A 227 15.62 -1.51 8.59
N LYS A 228 15.63 -2.02 7.36
CA LYS A 228 15.18 -1.30 6.15
C LYS A 228 13.71 -1.51 5.81
N ASP A 229 13.13 -2.66 6.16
CA ASP A 229 11.75 -3.01 5.84
C ASP A 229 10.82 -2.64 7.01
N PRO A 230 9.89 -1.68 6.82
CA PRO A 230 8.94 -1.29 7.87
C PRO A 230 8.09 -2.45 8.38
N TYR A 231 7.87 -3.48 7.56
CA TYR A 231 7.15 -4.68 7.94
C TYR A 231 7.95 -5.51 8.95
N LEU A 232 9.19 -5.86 8.60
CA LEU A 232 10.06 -6.70 9.44
C LEU A 232 10.56 -5.98 10.70
N ARG A 233 10.36 -4.66 10.80
CA ARG A 233 10.59 -3.94 12.06
C ARG A 233 9.66 -4.41 13.19
N ASN A 234 8.43 -4.81 12.88
CA ASN A 234 7.43 -5.22 13.88
C ASN A 234 6.97 -6.68 13.75
N HIS A 235 7.48 -7.38 12.74
CA HIS A 235 7.18 -8.77 12.44
C HIS A 235 8.49 -9.56 12.27
N PRO A 236 8.52 -10.85 12.67
CA PRO A 236 9.65 -11.72 12.41
C PRO A 236 9.72 -12.11 10.93
#